data_AF-A0A821I5R0-F1
#
_entry.id   AF-A0A821I5R0-F1
#
_cell.length_a   1.000
_cell.length_b   1.000
_cell.length_c   1.000
_cell.angle_alpha   90.00
_cell.angle_beta   90.00
_cell.angle_gamma   90.00
#
_symmetry.space_group_name_H-M   'P 1'
#
loop_
_entity.id
_entity.type
_entity.pdbx_description
1 polymer ?
#
loop_
_entity_poly.entity_id
_entity_poly.type
_entity_poly.pdbx_seq_one_letter_code
_entity_poly.pdbx_strand_id
1 'polypeptide(L)'
;ESSLLHLCSSSLTDSFTDEINYPCWMTVRLLLNCGANIDVLDSNKNTPLHLIVQNGSIFNVIIIINILCNFGAHLDYVNNNGQIPIELVPSSQNEIIQHFKEKMGVRRLKCICAHLIQKECLLYEKYLSTSLLNFVQKH
;
A
#
# COMPACT_ATOMS: atom_id res chain seq x y z
N GLU A 1 -5.69 -13.67 6.98
CA GLU A 1 -7.04 -13.15 6.68
C GLU A 1 -6.88 -11.98 5.72
N SER A 2 -7.49 -12.05 4.54
CA SER A 2 -7.57 -10.92 3.61
C SER A 2 -8.67 -9.97 4.11
N SER A 3 -8.32 -8.70 4.36
CA SER A 3 -9.31 -7.71 4.79
C SER A 3 -10.27 -7.38 3.65
N LEU A 4 -11.46 -6.85 3.98
CA LEU A 4 -12.41 -6.31 3.00
C LEU A 4 -11.74 -5.32 2.04
N LEU A 5 -10.75 -4.56 2.51
CA LEU A 5 -9.97 -3.63 1.69
C LEU A 5 -9.06 -4.35 0.68
N HIS A 6 -8.51 -5.52 1.03
CA HIS A 6 -7.77 -6.38 0.09
C HIS A 6 -8.68 -7.05 -0.93
N LEU A 7 -9.89 -7.47 -0.55
CA LEU A 7 -10.87 -8.06 -1.46
C LEU A 7 -11.32 -7.05 -2.53
N CYS A 8 -11.49 -5.77 -2.16
CA CYS A 8 -11.76 -4.71 -3.14
C CYS A 8 -10.58 -4.40 -4.08
N SER A 9 -9.40 -4.94 -3.79
CA SER A 9 -8.16 -4.68 -4.51
C SER A 9 -7.57 -5.93 -5.20
N SER A 10 -8.11 -7.13 -4.96
CA SER A 10 -7.63 -8.42 -5.51
C SER A 10 -8.72 -9.10 -6.34
N SER A 11 -8.30 -9.82 -7.38
CA SER A 11 -9.20 -10.52 -8.31
C SER A 11 -9.50 -11.98 -7.92
N LEU A 12 -9.11 -12.43 -6.72
CA LEU A 12 -9.12 -13.87 -6.36
C LEU A 12 -10.50 -14.42 -5.92
N THR A 13 -11.58 -13.93 -6.52
CA THR A 13 -12.84 -14.68 -6.54
C THR A 13 -13.09 -15.18 -7.96
N ASP A 14 -12.36 -16.24 -8.33
CA ASP A 14 -12.84 -17.18 -9.33
C ASP A 14 -14.22 -17.65 -8.87
N SER A 15 -15.31 -17.19 -9.51
CA SER A 15 -16.45 -18.01 -9.98
C SER A 15 -17.84 -17.35 -10.03
N PHE A 16 -18.13 -16.14 -9.51
CA PHE A 16 -19.54 -15.69 -9.48
C PHE A 16 -19.90 -14.21 -9.71
N THR A 17 -19.00 -13.29 -10.06
CA THR A 17 -19.41 -11.90 -10.33
C THR A 17 -18.65 -11.25 -11.49
N ASP A 18 -19.06 -11.57 -12.73
CA ASP A 18 -18.56 -10.97 -13.97
C ASP A 18 -18.91 -9.46 -14.13
N GLU A 19 -19.60 -8.84 -13.17
CA GLU A 19 -20.12 -7.47 -13.28
C GLU A 19 -19.46 -6.43 -12.36
N ILE A 20 -18.56 -6.84 -11.46
CA ILE A 20 -17.86 -5.89 -10.57
C ILE A 20 -16.42 -5.70 -11.07
N ASN A 21 -16.21 -4.61 -11.81
CA ASN A 21 -14.89 -4.20 -12.27
C ASN A 21 -14.02 -3.78 -11.06
N TYR A 22 -13.22 -4.70 -10.53
CA TYR A 22 -12.20 -4.42 -9.52
C TYR A 22 -11.00 -3.72 -10.19
N PRO A 23 -10.40 -2.66 -9.62
CA PRO A 23 -10.69 -1.99 -8.35
C PRO A 23 -11.64 -0.77 -8.52
N CYS A 24 -12.73 -0.76 -7.74
CA CYS A 24 -13.66 0.37 -7.70
C CYS A 24 -13.23 1.39 -6.62
N TRP A 25 -12.79 2.57 -7.05
CA TRP A 25 -12.37 3.64 -6.14
C TRP A 25 -13.49 4.11 -5.19
N MET A 26 -14.76 4.01 -5.61
CA MET A 26 -15.90 4.39 -4.79
C MET A 26 -16.03 3.47 -3.57
N THR A 27 -15.88 2.16 -3.77
CA THR A 27 -15.95 1.16 -2.70
C THR A 27 -14.81 1.36 -1.71
N VAL A 28 -13.58 1.59 -2.21
CA VAL A 28 -12.42 1.89 -1.35
C VAL A 28 -12.69 3.13 -0.51
N ARG A 29 -13.21 4.22 -1.11
CA ARG A 29 -13.54 5.45 -0.40
C ARG A 29 -14.58 5.23 0.70
N LEU A 30 -15.63 4.47 0.40
CA LEU A 30 -16.70 4.19 1.35
C LEU A 30 -16.18 3.39 2.54
N LEU A 31 -15.38 2.34 2.30
CA LEU A 31 -14.76 1.54 3.36
C LEU A 31 -13.88 2.40 4.28
N LEU A 32 -13.05 3.27 3.71
CA LEU A 32 -12.21 4.19 4.49
C LEU A 32 -13.04 5.17 5.32
N ASN A 33 -14.13 5.72 4.75
CA ASN A 33 -15.07 6.56 5.49
C ASN A 33 -15.73 5.82 6.67
N CYS A 34 -15.96 4.51 6.52
CA CYS A 34 -16.48 3.65 7.60
C CYS A 34 -15.42 3.27 8.64
N GLY A 35 -14.18 3.78 8.53
CA GLY A 35 -13.10 3.49 9.48
C GLY A 35 -12.35 2.19 9.19
N ALA A 36 -12.43 1.66 7.97
CA ALA A 36 -11.60 0.53 7.57
C ALA A 36 -10.11 0.87 7.72
N ASN A 37 -9.33 -0.09 8.23
CA ASN A 37 -7.90 0.11 8.41
C ASN A 37 -7.19 0.22 7.07
N ILE A 38 -6.49 1.33 6.85
CA ILE A 38 -5.85 1.68 5.59
C ILE A 38 -4.56 0.89 5.32
N ASP A 39 -3.80 0.60 6.37
CA ASP A 39 -2.51 -0.09 6.29
C ASP A 39 -2.65 -1.58 6.65
N VAL A 40 -3.80 -2.15 6.30
CA VAL A 40 -4.08 -3.56 6.56
C VAL A 40 -3.15 -4.44 5.74
N LEU A 41 -2.67 -5.53 6.35
CA LEU A 41 -1.72 -6.45 5.74
C LEU A 41 -2.42 -7.77 5.43
N ASP A 42 -2.26 -8.29 4.21
CA ASP A 42 -2.73 -9.64 3.87
C ASP A 42 -1.73 -10.70 4.40
N SER A 43 -1.95 -11.97 4.05
CA SER A 43 -1.04 -13.07 4.42
C SER A 43 0.40 -12.88 3.90
N ASN A 44 0.57 -12.10 2.84
CA ASN A 44 1.87 -11.81 2.22
C ASN A 44 2.45 -10.46 2.68
N LYS A 45 1.86 -9.83 3.70
CA LYS A 45 2.15 -8.45 4.12
C LYS A 45 1.97 -7.41 3.03
N ASN A 46 1.18 -7.68 2.01
CA ASN A 46 0.78 -6.66 1.05
C ASN A 46 -0.18 -5.70 1.74
N THR A 47 0.11 -4.40 1.62
CA THR A 47 -0.89 -3.36 1.83
C THR A 47 -1.86 -3.31 0.64
N PRO A 48 -3.03 -2.66 0.76
CA PRO A 48 -3.95 -2.49 -0.36
C PRO A 48 -3.27 -1.84 -1.59
N LEU A 49 -2.30 -0.96 -1.38
CA LEU A 49 -1.51 -0.33 -2.45
C LEU A 49 -0.72 -1.34 -3.30
N HIS A 50 -0.24 -2.44 -2.71
CA HIS A 50 0.48 -3.48 -3.46
C HIS A 50 -0.44 -4.21 -4.45
N LEU A 51 -1.72 -4.37 -4.11
CA LEU A 51 -2.66 -5.15 -4.92
C LEU A 51 -3.27 -4.32 -6.04
N ILE A 52 -3.60 -3.05 -5.78
CA ILE A 52 -4.27 -2.20 -6.79
C ILE A 52 -3.39 -1.95 -8.03
N VAL A 53 -2.07 -1.90 -7.87
CA VAL A 53 -1.14 -1.61 -8.97
C VAL A 53 -1.03 -2.75 -9.97
N GLN A 54 -1.43 -3.96 -9.58
CA GLN A 54 -1.36 -5.14 -10.45
C GLN A 54 -2.64 -5.36 -11.25
N ASN A 55 -3.79 -4.90 -10.75
CA ASN A 55 -5.09 -5.43 -11.15
C ASN A 55 -6.11 -4.37 -11.62
N GLY A 56 -5.69 -3.12 -11.89
CA GLY A 56 -6.62 -2.04 -12.23
C GLY A 56 -6.26 -1.21 -13.46
N SER A 57 -7.28 -0.58 -14.06
CA SER A 57 -7.07 0.48 -15.04
C SER A 57 -6.30 1.65 -14.42
N ILE A 58 -5.36 2.24 -15.16
CA ILE A 58 -4.48 3.32 -14.70
C ILE A 58 -5.26 4.44 -13.99
N PHE A 59 -6.40 4.85 -14.56
CA PHE A 59 -7.27 5.87 -13.97
C PHE A 59 -7.78 5.51 -12.57
N ASN A 60 -8.29 4.29 -12.37
CA ASN A 60 -8.80 3.84 -11.07
C ASN A 60 -7.66 3.72 -10.06
N VAL A 61 -6.51 3.20 -10.47
CA VAL A 61 -5.34 3.06 -9.60
C VAL A 61 -4.86 4.43 -9.11
N ILE A 62 -4.73 5.42 -9.99
CA ILE A 62 -4.34 6.79 -9.62
C ILE A 62 -5.32 7.41 -8.62
N ILE A 63 -6.63 7.26 -8.84
CA ILE A 63 -7.65 7.76 -7.91
C ILE A 63 -7.52 7.07 -6.55
N ILE A 64 -7.37 5.76 -6.52
CA ILE A 64 -7.24 5.01 -5.27
C ILE A 64 -5.96 5.41 -4.52
N ILE A 65 -4.83 5.58 -5.22
CA ILE A 65 -3.59 6.09 -4.61
C ILE A 65 -3.85 7.45 -3.98
N ASN A 66 -4.55 8.36 -4.66
CA ASN A 66 -4.86 9.68 -4.12
C ASN A 66 -5.77 9.59 -2.88
N ILE A 67 -6.80 8.76 -2.91
CA ILE A 67 -7.69 8.54 -1.77
C ILE A 67 -6.86 7.99 -0.60
N LEU A 68 -6.11 6.90 -0.81
CA LEU A 68 -5.31 6.28 0.23
C LEU A 68 -4.27 7.25 0.80
N CYS A 69 -3.59 8.03 -0.04
CA CYS A 69 -2.69 9.10 0.41
C CYS A 69 -3.40 10.12 1.29
N ASN A 70 -4.59 10.58 0.88
CA ASN A 70 -5.36 11.58 1.62
C ASN A 70 -5.81 11.06 3.00
N PHE A 71 -6.10 9.76 3.12
CA PHE A 71 -6.38 9.10 4.39
C PHE A 71 -5.11 8.72 5.18
N GLY A 72 -3.92 9.02 4.65
CA GLY A 72 -2.64 8.83 5.34
C GLY A 72 -2.08 7.43 5.25
N ALA A 73 -2.29 6.72 4.15
CA ALA A 73 -1.66 5.43 3.87
C ALA A 73 -0.13 5.52 3.85
N HIS A 74 0.54 4.45 4.24
CA HIS A 74 1.97 4.28 4.04
C HIS A 74 2.27 3.77 2.62
N LEU A 75 3.02 4.54 1.84
CA LEU A 75 3.38 4.20 0.46
C LEU A 75 4.59 3.27 0.37
N ASP A 76 5.33 3.12 1.46
CA ASP A 76 6.64 2.49 1.54
C ASP A 76 6.69 1.32 2.49
N TYR A 77 5.53 0.76 2.82
CA TYR A 77 5.52 -0.52 3.50
C TYR A 77 6.01 -1.61 2.57
N VAL A 78 6.85 -2.49 3.10
CA VAL A 78 7.35 -3.66 2.37
C VAL A 78 6.48 -4.88 2.63
N ASN A 79 6.26 -5.66 1.58
CA ASN A 79 5.63 -6.97 1.70
C ASN A 79 6.64 -8.05 2.19
N ASN A 80 6.22 -9.31 2.26
CA ASN A 80 7.10 -10.42 2.66
C ASN A 80 8.33 -10.61 1.75
N ASN A 81 8.30 -10.10 0.52
CA ASN A 81 9.42 -10.15 -0.40
C ASN A 81 10.37 -8.94 -0.23
N GLY A 82 10.10 -8.04 0.73
CA GLY A 82 10.85 -6.81 0.91
C GLY A 82 10.54 -5.73 -0.14
N GLN A 83 9.46 -5.89 -0.91
CA GLN A 83 9.12 -5.00 -2.02
C GLN A 83 8.11 -3.95 -1.59
N ILE A 84 8.28 -2.71 -2.05
CA ILE A 84 7.29 -1.64 -1.87
C ILE A 84 6.25 -1.64 -3.01
N PRO A 85 5.05 -1.04 -2.84
CA PRO A 85 3.99 -1.05 -3.85
C PRO A 85 4.43 -0.61 -5.24
N ILE A 86 5.27 0.44 -5.34
CA ILE A 86 5.74 0.98 -6.62
C ILE A 86 6.60 -0.04 -7.40
N GLU A 87 7.30 -0.96 -6.71
CA GLU A 87 8.13 -1.98 -7.36
C GLU A 87 7.30 -3.10 -7.99
N LEU A 88 6.03 -3.23 -7.60
CA LEU A 88 5.09 -4.17 -8.22
C LEU A 88 4.39 -3.56 -9.45
N VAL A 89 4.57 -2.26 -9.72
CA VAL A 89 3.96 -1.60 -10.88
C VAL A 89 4.62 -2.11 -12.16
N PRO A 90 3.84 -2.55 -13.17
CA PRO A 90 4.40 -2.95 -14.46
C PRO A 90 5.20 -1.82 -15.11
N SER A 91 6.36 -2.15 -15.70
CA SER A 91 7.24 -1.17 -16.37
C SER A 91 6.57 -0.43 -17.54
N SER A 92 5.46 -0.97 -18.06
CA SER A 92 4.65 -0.33 -19.10
C SER A 92 3.76 0.81 -18.58
N GLN A 93 3.49 0.88 -17.27
CA GLN A 93 2.59 1.85 -16.65
C GLN A 93 3.36 3.01 -16.01
N ASN A 94 4.13 3.72 -16.84
CA ASN A 94 4.96 4.84 -16.39
C ASN A 94 4.18 5.94 -15.67
N GLU A 95 2.93 6.20 -16.04
CA GLU A 95 2.07 7.19 -15.40
C GLU A 95 1.87 6.91 -13.92
N ILE A 96 1.62 5.64 -13.56
CA ILE A 96 1.44 5.22 -12.16
C ILE A 96 2.75 5.37 -11.40
N ILE A 97 3.87 4.98 -12.01
CA ILE A 97 5.21 5.10 -11.41
C ILE A 97 5.53 6.57 -11.12
N GLN A 98 5.29 7.48 -12.08
CA GLN A 98 5.52 8.91 -11.89
C GLN A 98 4.63 9.47 -10.79
N HIS A 99 3.34 9.15 -10.82
CA HIS A 99 2.39 9.58 -9.80
C HIS A 99 2.77 9.09 -8.39
N PHE A 100 3.20 7.84 -8.27
CA PHE A 100 3.73 7.31 -7.01
C PHE A 100 4.97 8.06 -6.54
N LYS A 101 5.93 8.32 -7.44
CA LYS A 101 7.16 9.06 -7.10
C LYS A 101 6.85 10.46 -6.60
N GLU A 102 5.95 11.18 -7.26
CA GLU A 102 5.50 12.51 -6.84
C GLU A 102 4.90 12.47 -5.43
N LYS A 103 3.99 11.53 -5.15
CA LYS A 103 3.40 11.36 -3.81
C LYS A 103 4.40 10.91 -2.77
N MET A 104 5.37 10.10 -3.18
CA MET A 104 6.42 9.63 -2.31
C MET A 104 7.42 10.71 -1.89
N GLY A 105 7.57 11.78 -2.66
CA GLY A 105 8.34 12.97 -2.25
C GLY A 105 7.71 13.70 -1.06
N VAL A 106 6.41 13.52 -0.81
CA VAL A 106 5.66 14.16 0.29
C VAL A 106 5.46 13.21 1.49
N ARG A 107 6.31 12.19 1.62
CA ARG A 107 6.20 11.19 2.70
C ARG A 107 6.40 11.82 4.08
N ARG A 108 5.74 11.22 5.09
CA ARG A 108 5.84 11.63 6.50
C ARG A 108 7.28 11.43 6.99
N LEU A 109 7.77 12.37 7.80
CA LEU A 109 9.12 12.31 8.40
C LEU A 109 9.41 10.97 9.09
N LYS A 110 8.44 10.43 9.82
CA LYS A 110 8.57 9.10 10.46
C LYS A 110 8.91 7.98 9.49
N CYS A 111 8.34 7.98 8.28
CA CYS A 111 8.62 6.97 7.26
C CYS A 111 10.03 7.15 6.69
N ILE A 112 10.42 8.40 6.45
CA ILE A 112 11.78 8.74 5.99
C ILE A 112 12.82 8.27 7.01
N CYS A 113 12.60 8.54 8.30
CA CYS A 113 13.47 8.07 9.36
C CYS A 113 13.52 6.54 9.43
N ALA A 114 12.38 5.85 9.35
CA ALA A 114 12.34 4.39 9.37
C ALA A 114 13.13 3.77 8.20
N HIS A 115 12.93 4.29 6.99
CA HIS A 115 13.65 3.84 5.81
C HIS A 115 15.16 4.10 5.91
N LEU A 116 15.57 5.28 6.42
CA LEU A 116 16.99 5.58 6.66
C LEU A 116 17.62 4.65 7.71
N ILE A 117 16.90 4.35 8.79
CA ILE A 117 17.36 3.43 9.84
C ILE A 117 17.62 2.03 9.26
N GLN A 118 16.72 1.54 8.41
CA GLN A 118 16.92 0.26 7.74
C GLN A 118 18.09 0.28 6.76
N LYS A 119 18.17 1.32 5.93
CA LYS A 119 19.22 1.46 4.91
C LYS A 119 20.62 1.49 5.52
N GLU A 120 20.79 2.19 6.63
CA GLU A 120 22.09 2.36 7.30
C GLU A 120 22.45 1.17 8.23
N CYS A 121 21.65 0.08 8.25
CA CYS A 121 21.90 -1.13 9.05
C CYS A 121 22.26 -0.86 10.53
N LEU A 122 21.67 0.17 11.13
CA LEU A 122 21.96 0.55 12.51
C LEU A 122 21.46 -0.54 13.48
N LEU A 123 22.21 -0.81 14.55
CA LEU A 123 21.75 -1.70 15.63
C LEU A 123 20.73 -0.96 16.52
N TYR A 124 19.50 -0.80 16.03
CA TYR A 124 18.44 -0.02 16.69
C TYR A 124 17.59 -0.84 17.68
N GLU A 125 17.70 -2.16 17.66
CA GLU A 125 16.82 -3.09 18.40
C GLU A 125 16.88 -2.90 19.92
N LYS A 126 18.01 -2.43 20.46
CA LYS A 126 18.19 -2.21 21.91
C LYS A 126 17.72 -0.84 22.39
N TYR A 127 17.46 0.10 21.47
CA TYR A 127 17.19 1.50 21.79
C TYR A 127 15.76 1.93 21.46
N LEU A 128 15.06 1.21 20.60
CA LEU A 128 13.68 1.51 20.22
C LEU A 128 12.67 0.73 21.05
N SER A 129 11.53 1.36 21.36
CA SER A 129 10.38 0.66 21.94
C SER A 129 9.82 -0.36 20.95
N THR A 130 9.18 -1.42 21.45
CA THR A 130 8.60 -2.50 20.62
C THR A 130 7.65 -1.98 19.53
N SER A 131 6.85 -0.95 19.83
CA SER A 131 5.97 -0.30 18.86
C SER A 131 6.73 0.39 17.72
N LEU A 132 7.85 1.06 18.02
CA LEU A 132 8.68 1.71 17.01
C LEU A 132 9.49 0.69 16.20
N LEU A 133 9.95 -0.39 16.84
CA LEU A 133 10.62 -1.50 16.16
C LEU A 133 9.70 -2.11 15.09
N ASN A 134 8.46 -2.43 15.47
CA ASN A 134 7.44 -2.94 14.53
C ASN A 134 7.13 -1.96 13.40
N PHE A 135 7.20 -0.66 13.67
CA PHE A 135 7.00 0.37 12.63
C PHE A 135 8.18 0.43 11.66
N VAL A 136 9.42 0.39 12.18
CA VAL A 136 10.64 0.38 11.35
C VAL A 136 10.67 -0.88 10.50
N GLN A 137 10.36 -2.06 11.06
CA GLN A 137 10.32 -3.34 10.33
C GLN A 137 9.27 -3.41 9.20
N LYS A 138 8.29 -2.50 9.19
CA LYS A 138 7.31 -2.42 8.11
C LYS A 138 7.79 -1.61 6.91
N HIS A 139 8.82 -0.77 7.07
CA HIS A 139 9.45 -0.01 5.97
C HIS A 139 10.61 -0.79 5.36
#